data_AF-A0A0A9HEX8-F1
#
_entry.id   AF-A0A0A9HEX8-F1
#
_cell.length_a   1.000
_cell.length_b   1.000
_cell.length_c   1.000
_cell.angle_alpha   90.00
_cell.angle_beta   90.00
_cell.angle_gamma   90.00
#
_symmetry.space_group_name_H-M   'P 1'
#
loop_
_entity.id
_entity.type
_entity.pdbx_description
1 polymer ?
#
loop_
_entity_poly.entity_id
_entity_poly.type
_entity_poly.pdbx_seq_one_letter_code
_entity_poly.pdbx_strand_id
1 'polypeptide(L)'
;MTAEGGGLGFAGVEDYSLYLWSWEVGPEGIAGWVQRRVIELDKLLPIPAILVSLDVIGFAEGTDIIFMSTDVGVFTIEHKSGRVRKVGESGAFYTIVPYMSFYTPDHAWSPPP
;
A
#
# COMPACT_ATOMS: atom_id res chain seq x y z
N MET A 1 -24.02 11.06 2.69
CA MET A 1 -22.63 11.26 2.22
C MET A 1 -21.89 9.97 2.45
N THR A 2 -21.91 9.07 1.49
CA THR A 2 -21.06 7.89 1.48
C THR A 2 -19.66 8.42 1.16
N ALA A 3 -18.79 8.50 2.16
CA ALA A 3 -17.39 8.56 1.85
C ALA A 3 -17.09 7.22 1.14
N GLU A 4 -16.84 7.28 -0.16
CA GLU A 4 -16.10 6.28 -0.95
C GLU A 4 -14.65 6.16 -0.40
N GLY A 5 -14.53 6.02 0.92
CA GLY A 5 -13.39 6.48 1.70
C GLY A 5 -13.10 5.52 2.84
N GLY A 6 -13.05 4.23 2.52
CA GLY A 6 -12.36 3.24 3.33
C GLY A 6 -11.02 2.93 2.68
N GLY A 7 -10.19 3.95 2.45
CA GLY A 7 -8.84 3.75 1.93
C GLY A 7 -8.04 2.80 2.84
N LEU A 8 -7.07 2.10 2.26
CA LEU A 8 -6.12 1.32 3.05
C LEU A 8 -5.40 2.26 4.02
N GLY A 9 -5.57 2.04 5.33
CA GLY A 9 -4.93 2.86 6.36
C GLY A 9 -3.71 2.20 6.99
N PHE A 10 -3.71 0.86 7.06
CA PHE A 10 -2.58 0.09 7.58
C PHE A 10 -2.45 -1.24 6.84
N ALA A 11 -1.21 -1.69 6.65
CA ALA A 11 -0.87 -2.97 6.07
C ALA A 11 0.31 -3.58 6.83
N GLY A 12 0.26 -4.89 7.03
CA GLY A 12 1.23 -5.63 7.81
C GLY A 12 1.31 -7.06 7.34
N VAL A 13 2.48 -7.67 7.51
CA VAL A 13 2.74 -9.05 7.09
C VAL A 13 3.05 -9.89 8.32
N GLU A 14 2.47 -11.07 8.34
CA GLU A 14 2.78 -12.13 9.30
C GLU A 14 2.88 -13.43 8.51
N ASP A 15 4.01 -14.13 8.68
CA ASP A 15 4.42 -15.27 7.85
C ASP A 15 4.39 -14.92 6.35
N TYR A 16 3.42 -15.49 5.61
CA TYR A 16 3.19 -15.26 4.19
C TYR A 16 1.82 -14.63 3.93
N SER A 17 1.22 -14.00 4.93
CA SER A 17 -0.09 -13.37 4.83
C SER A 17 0.05 -11.86 4.99
N LEU A 18 -0.42 -11.13 3.98
CA LEU A 18 -0.55 -9.68 4.01
C LEU A 18 -1.96 -9.30 4.46
N TYR A 19 -2.03 -8.61 5.58
CA TYR A 19 -3.26 -8.16 6.20
C TYR A 19 -3.47 -6.68 5.92
N LEU A 20 -4.70 -6.33 5.57
CA LEU A 20 -5.10 -4.98 5.17
C LEU A 20 -6.20 -4.47 6.09
N TRP A 21 -5.98 -3.29 6.66
CA TRP A 21 -6.91 -2.63 7.57
C TRP A 21 -7.29 -1.24 7.08
N SER A 22 -8.53 -0.86 7.35
CA SER A 22 -9.01 0.51 7.20
C SER A 22 -9.46 1.06 8.55
N TRP A 23 -9.33 2.38 8.70
CA TRP A 23 -9.87 3.10 9.84
C TRP A 23 -11.33 3.46 9.55
N GLU A 24 -12.25 2.95 10.37
CA GLU A 24 -13.69 3.09 10.14
C GLU A 24 -14.41 3.56 11.39
N VAL A 25 -15.48 4.32 11.20
CA VAL A 25 -16.39 4.74 12.26
C VAL A 25 -17.44 3.65 12.47
N GLY A 26 -17.44 3.04 13.64
CA GLY A 26 -18.43 2.02 14.01
C GLY A 26 -19.82 2.61 14.24
N PRO A 27 -20.84 1.75 14.42
CA PRO A 27 -22.23 2.17 14.63
C PRO A 27 -22.44 3.10 15.83
N GLU A 28 -21.59 2.98 16.85
CA GLU A 28 -21.61 3.81 18.05
C GLU A 28 -20.85 5.15 17.90
N GLY A 29 -20.38 5.46 16.68
CA GLY A 29 -19.59 6.67 16.41
C GLY A 29 -18.12 6.55 16.84
N ILE A 30 -17.71 5.42 17.39
CA ILE A 30 -16.32 5.16 17.80
C ILE A 30 -15.55 4.64 16.60
N ALA A 31 -14.44 5.30 16.27
CA ALA A 31 -13.57 4.88 15.18
C ALA A 31 -12.56 3.82 15.63
N GLY A 32 -12.26 2.86 14.74
CA GLY A 32 -11.31 1.80 15.00
C GLY A 32 -10.77 1.15 13.73
N TRP A 33 -9.73 0.33 13.89
CA TRP A 33 -9.19 -0.50 12.82
C TRP A 33 -10.10 -1.69 12.54
N VAL A 34 -10.47 -1.87 11.27
CA VAL A 34 -11.24 -3.01 10.80
C VAL A 34 -10.41 -3.75 9.77
N GLN A 35 -10.20 -5.06 9.98
CA GLN A 35 -9.53 -5.90 9.01
C GLN A 35 -10.43 -6.09 7.79
N ARG A 36 -9.95 -5.65 6.63
CA ARG A 36 -10.71 -5.71 5.37
C ARG A 36 -10.42 -6.96 4.58
N ARG A 37 -9.15 -7.35 4.52
CA ARG A 37 -8.70 -8.41 3.61
C ARG A 37 -7.41 -9.04 4.10
N VAL A 38 -7.25 -10.31 3.77
CA VAL A 38 -5.99 -11.07 3.88
C VAL A 38 -5.60 -11.53 2.48
N ILE A 39 -4.33 -11.42 2.16
CA ILE A 39 -3.75 -11.82 0.88
C ILE A 39 -2.63 -12.82 1.16
N GLU A 40 -2.76 -14.02 0.59
CA GLU A 40 -1.76 -15.08 0.67
C GLU A 40 -0.63 -14.79 -0.34
N LEU A 41 0.56 -14.48 0.17
CA LEU A 41 1.71 -14.04 -0.61
C LEU A 41 2.45 -15.20 -1.27
N ASP A 42 2.39 -16.40 -0.69
CA ASP A 42 2.95 -17.65 -1.24
C ASP A 42 2.38 -18.00 -2.63
N LYS A 43 1.14 -17.58 -2.90
CA LYS A 43 0.45 -17.78 -4.19
C LYS A 43 0.71 -16.65 -5.19
N LEU A 44 1.12 -15.48 -4.72
CA LEU A 44 1.27 -14.28 -5.54
C LEU A 44 2.71 -13.97 -5.90
N LEU A 45 3.64 -14.16 -4.96
CA LEU A 45 5.05 -13.92 -5.18
C LEU A 45 5.64 -15.11 -5.94
N PRO A 46 6.38 -14.90 -7.05
CA PRO A 46 7.03 -15.95 -7.79
C PRO A 46 8.32 -16.41 -7.08
N ILE A 47 8.28 -16.60 -5.76
CA ILE A 47 9.46 -16.85 -4.93
C ILE A 47 9.14 -18.01 -3.98
N PRO A 48 10.06 -18.98 -3.80
CA PRO A 48 9.83 -20.08 -2.86
C PRO A 48 9.60 -19.56 -1.43
N ALA A 49 8.46 -19.92 -0.84
CA ALA A 49 7.97 -19.49 0.48
C ALA A 49 8.77 -20.05 1.67
N ILE A 50 10.06 -20.36 1.53
CA ILE A 50 10.85 -21.03 2.58
C ILE A 50 12.04 -20.18 3.04
N LEU A 51 12.42 -19.12 2.32
CA LEU A 51 13.72 -18.46 2.53
C LEU A 51 13.69 -16.94 2.40
N VAL A 52 12.54 -16.29 2.54
CA VAL A 52 12.40 -14.88 2.20
C VAL A 52 11.88 -14.08 3.38
N SER A 53 12.67 -13.13 3.86
CA SER A 53 12.18 -12.06 4.73
C SER A 53 11.15 -11.23 3.94
N LEU A 54 9.96 -11.02 4.52
CA LEU A 54 8.90 -10.23 3.90
C LEU A 54 8.61 -9.05 4.80
N ASP A 55 8.77 -7.85 4.27
CA ASP A 55 8.48 -6.62 5.01
C ASP A 55 7.61 -5.68 4.17
N VAL A 56 6.56 -5.14 4.79
CA VAL A 56 5.81 -4.03 4.20
C VAL A 56 6.60 -2.75 4.44
N ILE A 57 7.07 -2.13 3.35
CA ILE A 57 7.91 -0.92 3.41
C ILE A 57 7.17 0.35 3.03
N GLY A 58 5.91 0.24 2.60
CA GLY A 58 5.06 1.39 2.33
C GLY A 58 3.82 1.03 1.53
N PHE A 59 2.91 1.98 1.40
CA PHE A 59 1.76 1.91 0.50
C PHE A 59 1.49 3.29 -0.05
N ALA A 60 0.86 3.37 -1.22
CA ALA A 60 0.51 4.65 -1.79
C ALA A 60 -0.95 4.99 -1.52
N GLU A 61 -1.15 6.00 -0.66
CA GLU A 61 -2.46 6.50 -0.27
C GLU A 61 -3.31 6.88 -1.51
N GLY A 62 -4.61 6.59 -1.45
CA GLY A 62 -5.53 6.82 -2.57
C GLY A 62 -5.38 5.83 -3.73
N THR A 63 -4.49 4.85 -3.63
CA THR A 63 -4.32 3.77 -4.62
C THR A 63 -4.40 2.39 -3.96
N ASP A 64 -4.33 1.35 -4.79
CA ASP A 64 -4.35 -0.03 -4.33
C ASP A 64 -2.94 -0.66 -4.22
N ILE A 65 -1.90 0.16 -4.24
CA ILE A 65 -0.50 -0.28 -4.34
C ILE A 65 0.15 -0.37 -2.97
N ILE A 66 0.74 -1.54 -2.69
CA ILE A 66 1.55 -1.82 -1.50
C ILE A 66 2.97 -2.18 -1.96
N PHE A 67 3.97 -1.66 -1.26
CA PHE A 67 5.37 -1.94 -1.51
C PHE A 67 5.89 -2.94 -0.47
N MET A 68 6.52 -3.99 -0.97
CA MET A 68 7.10 -5.05 -0.15
C MET A 68 8.58 -5.21 -0.45
N SER A 69 9.39 -5.27 0.61
CA SER A 69 10.78 -5.69 0.53
C SER A 69 10.86 -7.20 0.69
N THR A 70 11.79 -7.80 -0.06
CA THR A 70 12.14 -9.20 0.00
C THR A 70 13.64 -9.37 -0.20
N ASP A 71 14.19 -10.53 0.16
CA ASP A 71 15.62 -10.82 -0.06
C ASP A 71 16.04 -10.79 -1.55
N VAL A 72 15.10 -10.86 -2.49
CA VAL A 72 15.38 -10.85 -3.94
C VAL A 72 14.95 -9.55 -4.64
N GLY A 73 14.37 -8.60 -3.90
CA GLY A 73 14.02 -7.28 -4.40
C GLY A 73 12.75 -6.68 -3.85
N VAL A 74 12.44 -5.49 -4.34
CA VAL A 74 11.23 -4.75 -3.98
C VAL A 74 10.13 -5.06 -4.97
N PHE A 75 8.94 -5.37 -4.46
CA PHE A 75 7.76 -5.68 -5.24
C PHE A 75 6.63 -4.70 -4.95
N THR A 76 5.84 -4.40 -5.96
CA THR A 76 4.51 -3.81 -5.80
C THR A 76 3.45 -4.89 -5.86
N ILE A 77 2.48 -4.79 -4.96
CA ILE A 77 1.28 -5.62 -4.94
C ILE A 77 0.08 -4.68 -5.13
N GLU A 78 -0.66 -4.89 -6.22
CA GLU A 78 -1.95 -4.25 -6.43
C GLU A 78 -3.03 -5.06 -5.70
N HIS A 79 -3.47 -4.61 -4.53
CA HIS A 79 -4.32 -5.45 -3.66
C HIS A 79 -5.67 -5.80 -4.31
N LYS A 80 -6.25 -4.94 -5.15
CA LYS A 80 -7.51 -5.23 -5.85
C LYS A 80 -7.36 -6.29 -6.94
N SER A 81 -6.33 -6.18 -7.77
CA SER A 81 -6.11 -7.07 -8.93
C SER A 81 -5.27 -8.31 -8.60
N GLY A 82 -4.57 -8.32 -7.46
CA GLY A 82 -3.59 -9.35 -7.10
C GLY A 82 -2.32 -9.30 -7.93
N ARG A 83 -2.12 -8.26 -8.77
CA ARG A 83 -0.94 -8.18 -9.64
C ARG A 83 0.31 -7.86 -8.81
N VAL A 84 1.37 -8.62 -9.09
CA VAL A 84 2.70 -8.45 -8.48
C VAL A 84 3.69 -8.00 -9.55
N ARG A 85 4.54 -7.01 -9.23
CA ARG A 85 5.63 -6.56 -10.12
C ARG A 85 6.88 -6.28 -9.32
N LYS A 86 8.05 -6.74 -9.79
CA LYS A 86 9.35 -6.33 -9.23
C LYS A 86 9.64 -4.90 -9.72
N VAL A 87 9.97 -3.99 -8.80
CA VAL A 87 10.25 -2.58 -9.09
C VAL A 87 11.64 -2.14 -8.65
N GLY A 88 12.37 -2.98 -7.92
CA GLY A 88 13.73 -2.70 -7.49
C GLY A 88 14.49 -3.95 -7.08
N GLU A 89 15.81 -3.83 -6.98
CA GLU A 89 16.69 -4.88 -6.46
C GLU A 89 16.59 -4.99 -4.94
N SER A 90 17.20 -6.04 -4.39
CA SER A 90 17.26 -6.25 -2.94
C SER A 90 18.21 -5.25 -2.28
N GLY A 91 17.88 -4.83 -1.06
CA GLY A 91 18.64 -3.85 -0.30
C GLY A 91 18.00 -3.58 1.06
N ALA A 92 18.68 -2.80 1.89
CA ALA A 92 18.17 -2.39 3.20
C ALA A 92 17.12 -1.27 3.06
N PHE A 93 15.97 -1.61 2.48
CA PHE A 93 14.83 -0.70 2.37
C PHE A 93 13.98 -0.82 3.62
N TYR A 94 13.98 0.22 4.46
CA TYR A 94 13.13 0.27 5.66
C TYR A 94 11.82 1.00 5.40
N THR A 95 11.78 1.93 4.45
CA THR A 95 10.59 2.73 4.13
C THR A 95 10.65 3.26 2.70
N ILE A 96 9.52 3.20 1.99
CA ILE A 96 9.27 3.90 0.74
C ILE A 96 8.16 4.93 0.98
N VAL A 97 8.39 6.15 0.53
CA VAL A 97 7.38 7.22 0.53
C VAL A 97 6.96 7.48 -0.92
N PRO A 98 5.90 6.83 -1.41
CA PRO A 98 5.45 7.03 -2.77
C PRO A 98 4.87 8.44 -2.94
N TYR A 99 5.25 9.09 -4.03
CA TYR A 99 4.81 10.44 -4.36
C TYR A 99 3.86 10.40 -5.55
N MET A 100 2.63 10.91 -5.37
CA MET A 100 1.57 10.78 -6.38
C MET A 100 1.36 12.01 -7.26
N SER A 101 1.66 13.21 -6.76
CA SER A 101 1.43 14.43 -7.53
C SER A 101 2.37 15.56 -7.11
N PHE A 102 2.86 16.31 -8.09
CA PHE A 102 3.55 17.57 -7.86
C PHE A 102 2.53 18.68 -7.63
N TYR A 103 2.76 19.51 -6.61
CA TYR A 103 2.09 20.80 -6.55
C TYR A 103 2.68 21.68 -7.66
N THR A 104 1.93 21.83 -8.75
CA THR A 104 2.21 22.83 -9.77
C THR A 104 1.36 24.05 -9.42
N PRO A 105 1.96 25.16 -8.95
CA PRO A 105 1.19 26.38 -8.76
C PRO A 105 0.72 26.82 -10.15
N ASP A 106 -0.59 26.84 -10.37
CA ASP A 106 -1.15 27.50 -11.53
C ASP A 106 -0.62 28.94 -11.55
N HIS A 107 -0.13 29.38 -12.71
CA HIS A 107 0.28 30.76 -12.94
C HIS A 107 -0.90 31.70 -12.67
N ALA A 108 -1.01 32.16 -11.43
CA ALA A 108 -2.02 33.09 -11.01
C ALA A 108 -1.69 34.49 -11.55
N TRP A 109 -2.70 35.05 -12.22
CA TRP A 109 -2.94 36.48 -12.47
C TRP A 109 -2.28 37.12 -13.70
N SER A 110 -3.09 37.25 -14.77
CA SER A 110 -2.98 38.40 -15.68
C SER A 110 -3.95 39.48 -15.18
N PRO A 111 -3.52 40.70 -14.85
CA PRO A 111 -4.43 41.77 -14.50
C PRO A 111 -5.35 42.13 -15.68
N PRO A 112 -6.61 42.52 -15.45
CA PRO A 112 -7.50 42.99 -16.50
C PRO A 112 -6.99 44.32 -17.10
N PRO A 113 -7.40 44.63 -18.36
CA PRO A 113 -6.93 45.81 -19.11
C PRO A 113 -7.33 47.15 -18.50
#